data_AF-A0A7V2MCR5-F1
#
_entry.id   AF-A0A7V2MCR5-F1
#
_cell.length_a   1.000
_cell.length_b   1.000
_cell.length_c   1.000
_cell.angle_alpha   90.00
_cell.angle_beta   90.00
_cell.angle_gamma   90.00
#
_symmetry.space_group_name_H-M   'P 1'
#
loop_
_entity.id
_entity.type
_entity.pdbx_description
1 polymer ?
#
loop_
_entity_poly.entity_id
_entity_poly.type
_entity_poly.pdbx_seq_one_letter_code
_entity_poly.pdbx_strand_id
1 'polypeptide(L)'
;MAWQDRDYYRDHDSGRMSPLMWLVAGSMPLFTAFGIRVKAHASLIVLIVVILLFGFGSGTSFESRIQSATILFGIILLHEFGHCFAARWMGGTAEEIMMTPLGGLAFAMAPRKPWPTFVTVAGGPAVNVILCLVCGVGLYFTLGVFPLGPWTFGKIYHDINSTGWLNLASYFFWIYATSYALLLFNMIPVWPLDGGQILQSIL
;
A
#
# COMPACT_ATOMS: atom_id res chain seq x y z
N MET A 1 -46.02 -27.49 1.60
CA MET A 1 -45.12 -27.23 2.74
C MET A 1 -43.90 -26.54 2.16
N ALA A 2 -43.92 -25.21 2.20
CA ALA A 2 -42.93 -24.35 1.58
C ALA A 2 -41.73 -24.20 2.51
N TRP A 3 -40.54 -24.50 1.99
CA TRP A 3 -39.28 -24.13 2.61
C TRP A 3 -39.12 -22.63 2.39
N GLN A 4 -39.52 -21.83 3.37
CA GLN A 4 -39.06 -20.44 3.47
C GLN A 4 -37.59 -20.50 3.87
N ASP A 5 -36.72 -20.19 2.91
CA ASP A 5 -35.31 -19.95 3.17
C ASP A 5 -35.18 -18.83 4.21
N ARG A 6 -34.49 -19.16 5.30
CA ARG A 6 -34.17 -18.20 6.36
C ARG A 6 -33.18 -17.20 5.81
N ASP A 7 -33.56 -15.92 5.87
CA ASP A 7 -32.68 -14.78 5.61
C ASP A 7 -31.42 -14.87 6.50
N TYR A 8 -30.33 -15.40 5.95
CA TYR A 8 -28.99 -15.34 6.55
C TYR A 8 -28.30 -13.99 6.31
N TYR A 9 -28.97 -13.06 5.63
CA TYR A 9 -28.60 -11.65 5.59
C TYR A 9 -29.38 -10.90 6.67
N ARG A 10 -29.00 -11.13 7.94
CA ARG A 10 -29.19 -10.08 8.93
C ARG A 10 -28.20 -8.99 8.58
N ASP A 11 -28.75 -7.89 8.10
CA ASP A 11 -28.17 -6.56 8.18
C ASP A 11 -27.26 -6.48 9.41
N HIS A 12 -25.98 -6.16 9.20
CA HIS A 12 -25.16 -5.70 10.30
C HIS A 12 -25.87 -4.46 10.84
N ASP A 13 -26.53 -4.64 11.98
CA ASP A 13 -27.12 -3.59 12.79
C ASP A 13 -26.21 -2.38 12.72
N SER A 14 -26.68 -1.32 12.06
CA SER A 14 -26.26 0.05 12.27
C SER A 14 -26.71 0.53 13.65
N GLY A 15 -26.64 -0.34 14.65
CA GLY A 15 -26.72 -0.01 16.06
C GLY A 15 -25.45 0.74 16.38
N ARG A 16 -25.61 2.05 16.61
CA ARG A 16 -24.55 3.02 16.97
C ARG A 16 -23.41 2.35 17.74
N MET A 17 -22.39 1.91 17.03
CA MET A 17 -21.14 1.48 17.64
C MET A 17 -20.62 2.68 18.43
N SER A 18 -20.20 2.48 19.68
CA SER A 18 -19.57 3.56 20.42
C SER A 18 -18.39 4.11 19.58
N PRO A 19 -18.10 5.42 19.62
CA PRO A 19 -17.06 6.02 18.78
C PRO A 19 -15.71 5.29 18.92
N LEU A 20 -15.42 4.76 20.11
CA LEU A 20 -14.24 3.95 20.39
C LEU A 20 -14.29 2.57 19.70
N MET A 21 -15.44 1.90 19.70
CA MET A 21 -15.62 0.61 19.00
C MET A 21 -15.54 0.78 17.48
N TRP A 22 -16.02 1.91 16.96
CA TRP A 22 -15.88 2.25 15.54
C TRP A 22 -14.43 2.54 15.16
N LEU A 23 -13.62 3.16 16.04
CA LEU A 23 -12.19 3.34 15.78
C LEU A 23 -11.41 2.00 15.71
N VAL A 24 -11.88 0.98 16.41
CA VAL A 24 -11.24 -0.35 16.48
C VAL A 24 -11.70 -1.29 15.37
N ALA A 25 -12.97 -1.24 14.96
CA ALA A 25 -13.55 -2.21 14.01
C ALA A 25 -14.26 -1.57 12.80
N GLY A 26 -14.35 -0.24 12.76
CA GLY A 26 -15.01 0.50 11.70
C GLY A 26 -14.19 0.53 10.42
N SER A 27 -14.88 0.43 9.29
CA SER A 27 -14.31 0.71 7.97
C SER A 27 -15.24 1.67 7.22
N MET A 28 -14.65 2.54 6.41
CA MET A 28 -15.38 3.47 5.55
C MET A 28 -15.06 3.18 4.09
N PRO A 29 -16.07 3.11 3.20
CA PRO A 29 -15.81 3.06 1.77
C PRO A 29 -15.18 4.39 1.33
N LEU A 30 -14.05 4.30 0.64
CA LEU A 30 -13.37 5.46 0.06
C LEU A 30 -13.89 5.72 -1.35
N PHE A 31 -13.69 4.76 -2.25
CA PHE A 31 -14.12 4.84 -3.64
C PHE A 31 -14.11 3.45 -4.28
N THR A 32 -14.69 3.35 -5.48
CA THR A 32 -14.65 2.13 -6.30
C THR A 32 -13.91 2.44 -7.60
N ALA A 33 -12.84 1.69 -7.90
CA ALA A 33 -12.06 1.84 -9.12
C ALA A 33 -11.88 0.48 -9.80
N PHE A 34 -12.05 0.41 -11.12
CA PHE A 34 -11.96 -0.83 -11.90
C PHE A 34 -12.85 -1.97 -11.36
N GLY A 35 -13.98 -1.65 -10.71
CA GLY A 35 -14.84 -2.65 -10.06
C GLY A 35 -14.25 -3.27 -8.78
N ILE A 36 -13.22 -2.64 -8.19
CA ILE A 36 -12.64 -2.99 -6.89
C ILE A 36 -13.06 -1.92 -5.89
N ARG A 37 -13.70 -2.33 -4.79
CA ARG A 37 -14.12 -1.42 -3.72
C ARG A 37 -12.94 -1.16 -2.78
N VAL A 38 -12.53 0.09 -2.66
CA VAL A 38 -11.47 0.48 -1.72
C VAL A 38 -12.13 0.97 -0.43
N LYS A 39 -11.83 0.30 0.69
CA LYS A 39 -12.26 0.70 2.03
C LYS A 39 -11.05 1.11 2.86
N ALA A 40 -11.20 2.11 3.72
CA ALA A 40 -10.21 2.43 4.73
C ALA A 40 -10.69 1.94 6.09
N HIS A 41 -9.83 1.23 6.81
CA HIS A 41 -10.05 0.90 8.20
C HIS A 41 -9.82 2.15 9.08
N ALA A 42 -10.60 2.33 10.14
CA ALA A 42 -10.52 3.52 11.00
C ALA A 42 -9.12 3.71 11.63
N SER A 43 -8.39 2.63 11.89
CA SER A 43 -7.02 2.68 12.39
C SER A 43 -6.02 3.33 11.42
N LEU A 44 -6.28 3.31 10.11
CA LEU A 44 -5.48 4.07 9.13
C LEU A 44 -5.67 5.58 9.32
N ILE A 45 -6.91 6.02 9.55
CA ILE A 45 -7.24 7.43 9.81
C ILE A 45 -6.54 7.88 11.10
N VAL A 46 -6.59 7.06 12.14
CA VAL A 46 -5.86 7.33 13.39
C VAL A 46 -4.37 7.45 13.16
N LEU A 47 -3.77 6.52 12.39
CA LEU A 47 -2.34 6.59 12.05
C LEU A 47 -1.99 7.88 11.31
N ILE A 48 -2.78 8.28 10.31
CA ILE A 48 -2.58 9.52 9.56
C ILE A 48 -2.64 10.73 10.51
N VAL A 49 -3.64 10.79 11.39
CA VAL A 49 -3.76 11.87 12.39
C VAL A 49 -2.55 11.89 13.32
N VAL A 50 -2.10 10.74 13.80
CA VAL A 50 -0.90 10.63 14.66
C VAL A 50 0.34 11.12 13.91
N ILE A 51 0.53 10.74 12.64
CA ILE A 51 1.63 11.22 11.80
C ILE A 51 1.57 12.75 11.62
N LEU A 52 0.39 13.32 11.39
CA LEU A 52 0.22 14.76 11.24
C LEU A 52 0.52 15.51 12.55
N LEU A 53 0.10 14.98 13.70
CA LEU A 53 0.29 15.60 15.01
C LEU A 53 1.74 15.48 15.51
N PHE A 54 2.27 14.27 15.56
CA PHE A 54 3.55 13.98 16.21
C PHE A 54 4.74 14.06 15.24
N GLY A 55 4.54 13.71 13.97
CA GLY A 55 5.60 13.59 12.99
C GLY A 55 6.62 12.50 13.35
N PHE A 56 7.20 11.84 12.34
CA PHE A 56 8.37 10.99 12.55
C PHE A 56 9.63 11.85 12.34
N GLY A 57 10.16 12.42 13.42
CA GLY A 57 11.42 13.17 13.43
C GLY A 57 11.30 14.67 13.73
N SER A 58 12.40 15.25 14.22
CA SER A 58 12.53 16.66 14.57
C SER A 58 12.68 17.53 13.31
N GLY A 59 11.67 18.34 12.99
CA GLY A 59 11.83 19.48 12.06
C GLY A 59 11.05 19.45 10.75
N THR A 60 10.08 18.53 10.55
CA THR A 60 9.28 18.52 9.32
C THR A 60 8.08 19.47 9.43
N SER A 61 8.00 20.45 8.53
CA SER A 61 6.85 21.33 8.33
C SER A 61 5.54 20.53 8.19
N PHE A 62 4.41 21.12 8.57
CA PHE A 62 3.10 20.46 8.46
C PHE A 62 2.82 19.90 7.06
N GLU A 63 3.23 20.66 6.04
CA GLU A 63 3.12 20.29 4.63
C GLU A 63 3.81 18.95 4.33
N SER A 64 4.90 18.59 5.05
CA SER A 64 5.79 17.47 4.65
C SER A 64 5.21 16.18 5.13
N ARG A 65 4.53 16.29 6.27
CA ARG A 65 3.75 15.23 6.86
C ARG A 65 2.58 14.88 5.94
N ILE A 66 1.88 15.87 5.39
CA ILE A 66 0.81 15.65 4.40
C ILE A 66 1.36 14.99 3.14
N GLN A 67 2.48 15.51 2.61
CA GLN A 67 3.10 14.95 1.42
C GLN A 67 3.53 13.49 1.65
N SER A 68 4.24 13.20 2.74
CA SER A 68 4.70 11.84 3.06
C SER A 68 3.54 10.88 3.28
N ALA A 69 2.48 11.33 3.96
CA ALA A 69 1.29 10.50 4.20
C ALA A 69 0.56 10.19 2.88
N THR A 70 0.42 11.19 2.00
CA THR A 70 -0.19 11.02 0.67
C THR A 70 0.61 10.07 -0.21
N ILE A 71 1.94 10.22 -0.24
CA ILE A 71 2.83 9.35 -1.01
C ILE A 71 2.76 7.92 -0.49
N LEU A 72 2.89 7.72 0.83
CA LEU A 72 2.82 6.40 1.45
C LEU A 72 1.48 5.72 1.13
N PHE A 73 0.37 6.41 1.34
CA PHE A 73 -0.96 5.89 1.03
C PHE A 73 -1.09 5.52 -0.44
N GLY A 74 -0.63 6.39 -1.34
CA GLY A 74 -0.65 6.15 -2.79
C GLY A 74 0.16 4.92 -3.21
N ILE A 75 1.35 4.73 -2.64
CA ILE A 75 2.21 3.57 -2.95
C ILE A 75 1.60 2.28 -2.43
N ILE A 76 1.11 2.25 -1.19
CA ILE A 76 0.44 1.06 -0.63
C ILE A 76 -0.78 0.71 -1.49
N LEU A 77 -1.58 1.72 -1.84
CA LEU A 77 -2.76 1.51 -2.68
C LEU A 77 -2.39 0.92 -4.05
N LEU A 78 -1.38 1.48 -4.72
CA LEU A 78 -0.89 0.96 -6.00
C LEU A 78 -0.34 -0.47 -5.87
N HIS A 79 0.35 -0.77 -4.78
CA HIS A 79 0.84 -2.11 -4.47
C HIS A 79 -0.32 -3.12 -4.36
N GLU A 80 -1.37 -2.81 -3.61
CA GLU A 80 -2.56 -3.66 -3.53
C GLU A 80 -3.28 -3.85 -4.87
N PHE A 81 -3.36 -2.77 -5.67
CA PHE A 81 -3.87 -2.87 -7.03
C PHE A 81 -3.05 -3.86 -7.88
N GLY A 82 -1.72 -3.93 -7.66
CA GLY A 82 -0.85 -4.92 -8.27
C GLY A 82 -1.32 -6.35 -8.03
N HIS A 83 -1.65 -6.70 -6.78
CA HIS A 83 -2.21 -8.01 -6.45
C HIS A 83 -3.56 -8.26 -7.12
N CYS A 84 -4.46 -7.28 -7.08
CA CYS A 84 -5.78 -7.42 -7.67
C CYS A 84 -5.74 -7.60 -9.20
N PHE A 85 -4.90 -6.84 -9.90
CA PHE A 85 -4.75 -6.97 -11.35
C PHE A 85 -4.09 -8.30 -11.72
N ALA A 86 -3.07 -8.73 -10.97
CA ALA A 86 -2.44 -10.02 -11.18
C ALA A 86 -3.42 -11.18 -10.97
N ALA A 87 -4.26 -11.14 -9.92
CA ALA A 87 -5.30 -12.14 -9.70
C ALA A 87 -6.28 -12.23 -10.88
N ARG A 88 -6.78 -11.08 -11.35
CA ARG A 88 -7.72 -11.02 -12.48
C ARG A 88 -7.10 -11.51 -13.77
N TRP A 89 -5.83 -11.19 -14.02
CA TRP A 89 -5.11 -11.67 -15.21
C TRP A 89 -4.99 -13.20 -15.19
N MET A 90 -4.77 -13.79 -14.02
CA MET A 90 -4.70 -15.24 -13.89
C MET A 90 -6.07 -15.94 -13.89
N GLY A 91 -7.18 -15.21 -14.12
CA GLY A 91 -8.53 -15.75 -14.14
C GLY A 91 -9.17 -15.87 -12.75
N GLY A 92 -8.62 -15.19 -11.75
CA GLY A 92 -9.16 -15.05 -10.40
C GLY A 92 -10.12 -13.87 -10.24
N THR A 93 -10.56 -13.64 -9.01
CA THR A 93 -11.45 -12.52 -8.65
C THR A 93 -10.75 -11.54 -7.72
N ALA A 94 -11.10 -10.26 -7.82
CA ALA A 94 -10.65 -9.22 -6.91
C ALA A 94 -11.78 -8.19 -6.77
N GLU A 95 -12.37 -8.13 -5.59
CA GLU A 95 -13.62 -7.39 -5.34
C GLU A 95 -13.45 -6.23 -4.37
N GLU A 96 -12.48 -6.33 -3.46
CA GLU A 96 -12.31 -5.40 -2.36
C GLU A 96 -10.85 -5.27 -1.92
N ILE A 97 -10.44 -4.04 -1.61
CA ILE A 97 -9.18 -3.71 -0.95
C ILE A 97 -9.52 -3.00 0.36
N MET A 98 -9.03 -3.54 1.48
CA MET A 98 -9.15 -2.89 2.78
C MET A 98 -7.81 -2.30 3.20
N MET A 99 -7.70 -0.99 3.21
CA MET A 99 -6.51 -0.26 3.62
C MET A 99 -6.40 -0.25 5.15
N THR A 100 -5.31 -0.81 5.68
CA THR A 100 -4.99 -0.84 7.11
C THR A 100 -3.69 -0.06 7.38
N PRO A 101 -3.40 0.34 8.63
CA PRO A 101 -2.17 1.07 8.96
C PRO A 101 -0.88 0.28 8.74
N LEU A 102 -0.95 -1.06 8.72
CA LEU A 102 0.21 -1.93 8.52
C LEU A 102 0.38 -2.39 7.06
N GLY A 103 -0.56 -2.04 6.16
CA GLY A 103 -0.61 -2.47 4.77
C GLY A 103 -2.05 -2.54 4.24
N GLY A 104 -2.26 -2.90 2.98
CA GLY A 104 -3.59 -3.22 2.49
C GLY A 104 -3.88 -4.72 2.60
N LEU A 105 -5.14 -5.06 2.77
CA LEU A 105 -5.64 -6.41 2.62
C LEU A 105 -6.45 -6.43 1.33
N ALA A 106 -5.81 -6.78 0.22
CA ALA A 106 -6.49 -7.08 -1.03
C ALA A 106 -7.15 -8.46 -0.95
N PHE A 107 -8.48 -8.51 -1.11
CA PHE A 107 -9.23 -9.75 -1.28
C PHE A 107 -9.11 -10.21 -2.74
N ALA A 108 -7.90 -10.61 -3.12
CA ALA A 108 -7.54 -11.10 -4.45
C ALA A 108 -7.45 -12.63 -4.43
N MET A 109 -8.48 -13.32 -4.93
CA MET A 109 -8.53 -14.78 -4.97
C MET A 109 -7.96 -15.29 -6.28
N ALA A 110 -6.77 -15.90 -6.22
CA ALA A 110 -6.19 -16.63 -7.35
C ALA A 110 -6.85 -18.01 -7.51
N PRO A 111 -6.92 -18.55 -8.75
CA PRO A 111 -7.25 -19.96 -8.96
C PRO A 111 -6.34 -20.89 -8.16
N ARG A 112 -6.87 -22.04 -7.71
CA ARG A 112 -6.17 -23.04 -6.87
C ARG A 112 -5.09 -23.81 -7.65
N LYS A 113 -4.05 -23.11 -8.08
CA LYS A 113 -2.86 -23.64 -8.76
C LYS A 113 -1.65 -22.81 -8.33
N PRO A 114 -0.46 -23.40 -8.19
CA PRO A 114 0.72 -22.71 -7.64
C PRO A 114 1.13 -21.50 -8.48
N TRP A 115 1.08 -21.61 -9.81
CA TRP A 115 1.48 -20.53 -10.71
C TRP A 115 0.58 -19.28 -10.64
N PRO A 116 -0.77 -19.38 -10.77
CA PRO A 116 -1.67 -18.27 -10.50
C PRO A 116 -1.49 -17.59 -9.14
N THR A 117 -1.30 -18.38 -8.09
CA THR A 117 -1.04 -17.86 -6.75
C THR A 117 0.27 -17.07 -6.72
N PHE A 118 1.36 -17.61 -7.28
CA PHE A 118 2.65 -16.93 -7.38
C PHE A 118 2.52 -15.58 -8.10
N VAL A 119 1.90 -15.55 -9.28
CA VAL A 119 1.74 -14.31 -10.07
C VAL A 119 0.91 -13.28 -9.30
N THR A 120 -0.14 -13.72 -8.61
CA THR A 120 -1.01 -12.85 -7.82
C THR A 120 -0.25 -12.19 -6.67
N VAL A 121 0.52 -12.97 -5.91
CA VAL A 121 1.33 -12.45 -4.81
C VAL A 121 2.50 -11.60 -5.33
N ALA A 122 3.13 -11.99 -6.44
CA ALA A 122 4.20 -11.20 -7.05
C ALA A 122 3.71 -9.86 -7.64
N GLY A 123 2.41 -9.72 -7.90
CA GLY A 123 1.80 -8.51 -8.47
C GLY A 123 2.06 -7.25 -7.66
N GLY A 124 1.97 -7.32 -6.32
CA GLY A 124 2.26 -6.18 -5.45
C GLY A 124 3.72 -5.74 -5.48
N PRO A 125 4.69 -6.63 -5.17
CA PRO A 125 6.11 -6.33 -5.27
C PRO A 125 6.53 -5.82 -6.66
N ALA A 126 5.94 -6.35 -7.74
CA ALA A 126 6.20 -5.88 -9.09
C ALA A 126 5.84 -4.40 -9.29
N VAL A 127 4.74 -3.91 -8.70
CA VAL A 127 4.39 -2.48 -8.73
C VAL A 127 5.46 -1.64 -8.04
N ASN A 128 5.96 -2.08 -6.88
CA ASN A 128 7.03 -1.36 -6.18
C ASN A 128 8.34 -1.34 -7.00
N VAL A 129 8.68 -2.44 -7.69
CA VAL A 129 9.82 -2.48 -8.62
C VAL A 129 9.66 -1.45 -9.73
N ILE A 130 8.49 -1.40 -10.37
CA ILE A 130 8.21 -0.44 -11.46
C ILE A 130 8.32 1.00 -10.95
N LEU A 131 7.75 1.30 -9.77
CA LEU A 131 7.86 2.63 -9.15
C LEU A 131 9.32 3.01 -8.87
N CYS A 132 10.13 2.07 -8.36
CA CYS A 132 11.55 2.29 -8.13
C CYS A 132 12.30 2.56 -9.45
N LEU A 133 12.01 1.82 -10.53
CA LEU A 133 12.64 2.05 -11.82
C LEU A 133 12.27 3.41 -12.42
N VAL A 134 10.98 3.74 -12.44
CA VAL A 134 10.50 5.01 -13.00
C VAL A 134 11.06 6.20 -12.21
N CYS A 135 10.99 6.16 -10.88
CA CYS A 135 11.49 7.25 -10.04
C CYS A 135 13.02 7.31 -10.03
N GLY A 136 13.71 6.17 -10.11
CA GLY A 136 15.17 6.10 -10.22
C GLY A 136 15.68 6.72 -11.52
N VAL A 137 14.99 6.47 -12.64
CA VAL A 137 15.27 7.13 -13.92
C VAL A 137 15.00 8.63 -13.83
N GLY A 138 13.89 9.04 -13.20
CA GLY A 138 13.60 10.46 -12.94
C GLY A 138 14.67 11.17 -12.10
N LEU A 139 15.21 10.49 -11.08
CA LEU A 139 16.33 10.98 -10.27
C LEU A 139 17.62 11.08 -11.07
N TYR A 140 17.89 10.10 -11.93
CA TYR A 140 19.05 10.16 -12.82
C TYR A 140 18.99 11.36 -13.76
N PHE A 141 17.83 11.68 -14.33
CA PHE A 141 17.69 12.86 -15.19
C PHE A 141 17.76 14.20 -14.44
N THR A 142 17.38 14.23 -13.15
CA THR A 142 17.35 15.48 -12.37
C THR A 142 18.65 15.74 -11.60
N LEU A 143 19.28 14.70 -11.05
CA LEU A 143 20.45 14.78 -10.19
C LEU A 143 21.68 14.07 -10.77
N GLY A 144 21.55 13.32 -11.87
CA GLY A 144 22.64 12.53 -12.45
C GLY A 144 22.98 11.27 -11.63
N VAL A 145 22.21 10.96 -10.59
CA VAL A 145 22.47 9.84 -9.68
C VAL A 145 21.35 8.83 -9.80
N PHE A 146 21.71 7.57 -10.07
CA PHE A 146 20.77 6.46 -9.97
C PHE A 146 20.89 5.83 -8.57
N PRO A 147 19.85 5.88 -7.72
CA PRO A 147 19.89 5.24 -6.42
C PRO A 147 19.87 3.72 -6.63
N LEU A 148 21.00 3.05 -6.38
CA LEU A 148 21.13 1.58 -6.45
C LEU A 148 21.07 0.92 -5.07
N GLY A 149 20.96 1.70 -4.00
CA GLY A 149 20.80 1.12 -2.67
C GLY A 149 20.94 2.09 -1.50
N PRO A 150 20.96 1.54 -0.27
CA PRO A 150 20.94 2.30 0.97
C PRO A 150 22.04 3.37 1.09
N TRP A 151 23.20 3.06 0.52
CA TRP A 151 24.42 3.86 0.55
C TRP A 151 24.29 5.19 -0.21
N THR A 152 23.40 5.25 -1.21
CA THR A 152 23.17 6.46 -2.01
C THR A 152 22.17 7.43 -1.37
N PHE A 153 21.36 6.98 -0.41
CA PHE A 153 20.31 7.81 0.20
C PHE A 153 20.86 8.99 1.00
N GLY A 154 21.99 8.81 1.69
CA GLY A 154 22.58 9.89 2.51
C GLY A 154 23.04 11.10 1.70
N LYS A 155 23.64 10.86 0.52
CA LYS A 155 24.08 11.93 -0.39
C LYS A 155 22.89 12.66 -1.01
N ILE A 156 21.93 11.91 -1.53
CA ILE A 156 20.74 12.47 -2.18
C ILE A 156 19.88 13.25 -1.18
N TYR A 157 19.74 12.77 0.06
CA TYR A 157 18.99 13.48 1.11
C TYR A 157 19.63 14.83 1.45
N HIS A 158 20.95 14.89 1.52
CA HIS A 158 21.67 16.14 1.77
C HIS A 158 21.50 17.14 0.62
N ASP A 159 21.59 16.68 -0.63
CA ASP A 159 21.48 17.53 -1.83
C ASP A 159 20.04 18.01 -2.11
N ILE A 160 19.02 17.29 -1.62
CA ILE A 160 17.61 17.67 -1.80
C ILE A 160 17.16 18.67 -0.72
N ASN A 161 17.68 18.57 0.50
CA ASN A 161 17.34 19.48 1.59
C ASN A 161 17.79 20.93 1.33
N SER A 162 18.77 21.13 0.46
CA SER A 162 19.23 22.47 0.04
C SER A 162 18.30 23.17 -0.95
N THR A 163 17.39 22.45 -1.62
CA THR A 163 16.79 22.94 -2.87
C THR A 163 15.35 23.44 -2.69
N GLY A 164 14.69 23.16 -1.56
CA GLY A 164 13.33 23.61 -1.25
C GLY A 164 12.22 22.63 -1.66
N TRP A 165 10.97 22.99 -1.35
CA TRP A 165 9.82 22.09 -1.34
C TRP A 165 9.35 21.58 -2.70
N LEU A 166 9.29 22.46 -3.69
CA LEU A 166 8.65 22.19 -4.99
C LEU A 166 9.55 21.42 -5.97
N ASN A 167 10.67 20.88 -5.50
CA ASN A 167 11.58 20.17 -6.38
C ASN A 167 11.03 18.83 -6.78
N LEU A 168 10.91 18.62 -8.09
CA LEU A 168 10.51 17.34 -8.65
C LEU A 168 11.43 16.18 -8.20
N ALA A 169 12.72 16.47 -7.98
CA ALA A 169 13.68 15.51 -7.43
C ALA A 169 13.34 15.05 -6.00
N SER A 170 12.77 15.92 -5.16
CA SER A 170 12.36 15.54 -3.79
C SER A 170 11.21 14.54 -3.84
N TYR A 171 10.22 14.76 -4.71
CA TYR A 171 9.11 13.85 -4.91
C TYR A 171 9.56 12.48 -5.44
N PHE A 172 10.42 12.45 -6.48
CA PHE A 172 10.95 11.19 -6.98
C PHE A 172 11.76 10.43 -5.92
N PHE A 173 12.55 11.15 -5.11
CA PHE A 173 13.29 10.53 -4.02
C PHE A 173 12.39 9.90 -2.96
N TRP A 174 11.37 10.63 -2.49
CA TRP A 174 10.45 10.10 -1.47
C TRP A 174 9.64 8.92 -1.97
N ILE A 175 9.17 8.96 -3.23
CA ILE A 175 8.46 7.83 -3.85
C ILE A 175 9.41 6.64 -3.98
N TYR A 176 10.60 6.85 -4.53
CA TYR A 176 11.61 5.80 -4.69
C TYR A 176 11.96 5.17 -3.33
N ALA A 177 12.31 5.98 -2.33
CA ALA A 177 12.73 5.50 -1.01
C ALA A 177 11.61 4.71 -0.32
N THR A 178 10.37 5.17 -0.42
CA THR A 178 9.22 4.49 0.19
C THR A 178 8.89 3.18 -0.54
N SER A 179 8.83 3.19 -1.88
CA SER A 179 8.63 1.97 -2.67
C SER A 179 9.74 0.95 -2.47
N TYR A 180 10.99 1.40 -2.36
CA TYR A 180 12.14 0.55 -2.10
C TYR A 180 12.07 -0.07 -0.69
N ALA A 181 11.72 0.74 0.32
CA ALA A 181 11.54 0.24 1.69
C ALA A 181 10.39 -0.78 1.78
N LEU A 182 9.25 -0.52 1.15
CA LEU A 182 8.12 -1.44 1.10
C LEU A 182 8.46 -2.73 0.34
N LEU A 183 9.19 -2.63 -0.77
CA LEU A 183 9.68 -3.79 -1.50
C LEU A 183 10.58 -4.67 -0.63
N LEU A 184 11.57 -4.07 0.04
CA LEU A 184 12.46 -4.80 0.92
C LEU A 184 11.70 -5.46 2.07
N PHE A 185 10.78 -4.72 2.70
CA PHE A 185 9.96 -5.24 3.79
C PHE A 185 9.08 -6.41 3.32
N ASN A 186 8.33 -6.23 2.23
CA ASN A 186 7.43 -7.26 1.73
C ASN A 186 8.18 -8.47 1.17
N MET A 187 9.43 -8.33 0.74
CA MET A 187 10.23 -9.45 0.23
C MET A 187 10.92 -10.28 1.33
N ILE A 188 10.75 -9.92 2.60
CA ILE A 188 11.21 -10.75 3.71
C ILE A 188 10.44 -12.08 3.67
N PRO A 189 11.15 -13.24 3.75
CA PRO A 189 10.56 -14.56 3.64
C PRO A 189 9.85 -15.00 4.94
N VAL A 190 8.92 -14.18 5.43
CA VAL A 190 8.19 -14.39 6.68
C VAL A 190 6.70 -14.21 6.43
N TRP A 191 5.88 -15.17 6.86
CA TRP A 191 4.43 -15.02 6.83
C TRP A 191 4.02 -13.96 7.86
N PRO A 192 3.18 -12.95 7.53
CA PRO A 192 2.22 -12.86 6.41
C PRO A 192 2.69 -12.11 5.15
N LEU A 193 3.97 -11.72 5.03
CA LEU A 193 4.47 -10.88 3.95
C LEU A 193 4.50 -11.59 2.59
N ASP A 194 4.51 -10.81 1.50
CA ASP A 194 4.49 -11.31 0.12
C ASP A 194 5.62 -12.30 -0.17
N GLY A 195 6.82 -12.05 0.36
CA GLY A 195 7.99 -12.90 0.19
C GLY A 195 7.81 -14.28 0.81
N GLY A 196 7.13 -14.36 1.96
CA GLY A 196 6.76 -15.64 2.58
C GLY A 196 5.73 -16.40 1.74
N GLN A 197 4.72 -15.70 1.23
CA GLN A 197 3.69 -16.28 0.37
C GLN A 197 4.25 -16.74 -0.99
N ILE A 198 5.18 -15.98 -1.56
CA ILE A 198 5.92 -16.35 -2.78
C ILE A 198 6.68 -17.64 -2.57
N LEU A 199 7.47 -17.75 -1.49
CA LEU A 199 8.19 -18.98 -1.19
C LEU A 199 7.25 -20.17 -1.00
N GLN A 200 6.15 -19.97 -0.27
CA GLN A 200 5.14 -21.00 -0.07
C GLN A 200 4.52 -21.49 -1.38
N SER A 201 4.35 -20.61 -2.38
CA SER A 201 3.79 -21.02 -3.68
C SER A 201 4.74 -21.85 -4.54
N ILE A 202 6.05 -21.81 -4.23
CA ILE A 202 7.11 -22.54 -4.94
C ILE A 202 7.41 -23.90 -4.28
N LEU A 203 7.26 -23.98 -2.95
CA LEU A 203 7.43 -25.19 -2.14
C LEU A 203 6.27 -26.19 -2.32
#